data_AF-A0A2E9P2S5-F1
#
_entry.id   AF-A0A2E9P2S5-F1
#
_cell.length_a   1.000
_cell.length_b   1.000
_cell.length_c   1.000
_cell.angle_alpha   90.00
_cell.angle_beta   90.00
_cell.angle_gamma   90.00
#
_symmetry.space_group_name_H-M   'P 1'
#
loop_
_entity.id
_entity.type
_entity.pdbx_description
1 polymer ?
#
loop_
_entity_poly.entity_id
_entity_poly.type
_entity_poly.pdbx_seq_one_letter_code
_entity_poly.pdbx_strand_id
1 'polypeptide(L)'
;ESEALLIAQAFVDAGADIINVSTGQTSHAAQPQPGRMFQTPLSDIIRNDGKIPTIAVGNIYETDHVNSIIAAGRADLVCLARPHLADPNWTLHAAAELGYQGPGAVEQHQYFLGYRQAYTLAERERETAS
;
A
#
# COMPACT_ATOMS: atom_id res chain seq x y z
N GLU A 1 0.46 -6.72 21.19
CA GLU A 1 -0.01 -7.51 20.04
C GLU A 1 -1.35 -8.18 20.32
N SER A 2 -1.48 -8.96 21.40
CA SER A 2 -2.75 -9.58 21.80
C SER A 2 -3.92 -8.58 21.96
N GLU A 3 -3.68 -7.41 22.54
CA GLU A 3 -4.71 -6.37 22.66
C GLU A 3 -5.17 -5.82 21.32
N ALA A 4 -4.28 -5.73 20.32
CA ALA A 4 -4.63 -5.21 19.00
C ALA A 4 -5.62 -6.13 18.28
N LEU A 5 -5.47 -7.45 18.43
CA LEU A 5 -6.43 -8.43 17.92
C LEU A 5 -7.81 -8.28 18.58
N LEU A 6 -7.85 -8.16 19.90
CA LEU A 6 -9.11 -7.98 20.63
C LEU A 6 -9.82 -6.69 20.22
N ILE A 7 -9.07 -5.60 20.05
CA ILE A 7 -9.62 -4.31 19.60
C ILE A 7 -10.09 -4.39 18.15
N ALA A 8 -9.31 -5.00 17.26
CA ALA A 8 -9.70 -5.20 15.86
C ALA A 8 -10.98 -6.02 15.75
N GLN A 9 -11.10 -7.11 16.52
CA GLN A 9 -12.32 -7.92 16.57
C GLN A 9 -13.51 -7.11 17.08
N ALA A 10 -13.34 -6.32 18.13
CA ALA A 10 -14.41 -5.47 18.64
C ALA A 10 -14.91 -4.45 17.60
N PHE A 11 -14.03 -3.92 16.74
CA PHE A 11 -14.44 -3.05 15.63
C PHE A 11 -15.22 -3.80 14.56
N VAL A 12 -14.81 -5.02 14.21
CA VAL A 12 -15.54 -5.86 13.26
C VAL A 12 -16.91 -6.23 13.80
N ASP A 13 -17.01 -6.60 15.08
CA ASP A 13 -18.28 -6.90 15.75
C ASP A 13 -19.22 -5.67 15.78
N ALA A 14 -18.65 -4.47 15.78
CA ALA A 14 -19.37 -3.20 15.66
C ALA A 14 -19.73 -2.81 14.21
N GLY A 15 -19.32 -3.61 13.22
CA GLY A 15 -19.67 -3.43 11.80
C GLY A 15 -18.56 -2.86 10.91
N ALA A 16 -17.30 -2.83 11.37
CA ALA A 16 -16.18 -2.45 10.49
C ALA A 16 -15.84 -3.58 9.50
N ASP A 17 -15.79 -3.27 8.21
CA ASP A 17 -15.43 -4.26 7.16
C ASP A 17 -13.92 -4.52 7.06
N ILE A 18 -13.10 -3.54 7.45
CA ILE A 18 -11.65 -3.57 7.27
C ILE A 18 -10.96 -2.66 8.29
N ILE A 19 -9.78 -3.08 8.76
CA ILE A 19 -9.00 -2.33 9.75
C ILE A 19 -7.79 -1.67 9.08
N ASN A 20 -7.70 -0.34 9.16
CA ASN A 20 -6.49 0.39 8.77
C ASN A 20 -5.47 0.36 9.90
N VAL A 21 -4.40 -0.42 9.72
CA VAL A 21 -3.48 -0.77 10.80
C VAL A 21 -2.31 0.21 10.85
N SER A 22 -2.32 1.04 11.89
CA SER A 22 -1.22 1.97 12.19
C SER A 22 -0.64 1.80 13.59
N THR A 23 0.54 2.36 13.83
CA THR A 23 1.21 2.27 15.14
C THR A 23 1.81 3.61 15.58
N GLY A 24 1.88 3.79 16.91
CA GLY A 24 2.69 4.83 17.55
C GLY A 24 2.00 6.19 17.76
N GLN A 25 2.80 7.15 18.25
CA GLN A 25 2.44 8.54 18.53
C GLN A 25 1.36 8.78 19.61
N THR A 26 1.07 7.80 20.46
CA THR A 26 0.14 7.95 21.59
C THR A 26 0.73 8.69 22.80
N SER A 27 2.05 8.91 22.83
CA SER A 27 2.75 9.65 23.89
C SER A 27 3.98 10.37 23.35
N HIS A 28 4.29 11.55 23.89
CA HIS A 28 5.53 12.28 23.59
C HIS A 28 6.80 11.55 24.03
N ALA A 29 6.69 10.61 24.98
CA ALA A 29 7.80 9.77 25.42
C ALA A 29 8.00 8.54 24.52
N ALA A 30 7.09 8.29 23.56
CA ALA A 30 7.22 7.16 22.66
C ALA A 30 8.49 7.32 21.82
N GLN A 31 9.31 6.29 21.81
CA GLN A 31 10.47 6.17 20.92
C GLN A 31 10.15 5.14 19.85
N PRO A 32 9.36 5.50 18.82
CA PRO A 32 9.13 4.58 17.71
C PRO A 32 10.47 4.26 17.07
N GLN A 33 10.67 3.00 16.66
CA GLN A 33 11.81 2.61 15.85
C GLN A 33 11.37 2.71 14.38
N PRO A 34 11.62 3.83 13.69
CA PRO A 34 11.25 3.95 12.29
C PRO A 34 12.08 2.97 11.46
N GLY A 35 11.40 2.24 10.59
CA GLY A 35 12.01 1.29 9.66
C GLY A 35 11.20 1.20 8.37
N ARG A 36 11.75 0.50 7.38
CA ARG A 36 11.00 0.11 6.18
C ARG A 36 9.86 -0.82 6.61
N MET A 37 8.63 -0.54 6.17
CA MET A 37 7.46 -1.40 6.42
C MET A 37 7.21 -1.73 7.92
N PHE A 38 7.57 -0.82 8.83
CA PHE A 38 7.62 -1.11 10.27
C PHE A 38 6.26 -1.44 10.91
N GLN A 39 5.16 -1.03 10.29
CA GLN A 39 3.80 -1.30 10.77
C GLN A 39 3.21 -2.58 10.17
N THR A 40 3.81 -3.11 9.11
CA THR A 40 3.32 -4.30 8.40
C THR A 40 3.20 -5.54 9.28
N PRO A 41 4.11 -5.82 10.25
CA PRO A 41 3.94 -6.97 11.15
C PRO A 41 2.64 -6.93 11.96
N LEU A 42 2.16 -5.75 12.36
CA LEU A 42 0.88 -5.66 13.08
C LEU A 42 -0.32 -5.93 12.15
N SER A 43 -0.25 -5.46 10.91
CA SER A 43 -1.24 -5.79 9.88
C SER A 43 -1.29 -7.28 9.61
N ASP A 44 -0.12 -7.91 9.54
CA ASP A 44 0.03 -9.35 9.32
C ASP A 44 -0.65 -10.15 10.42
N ILE A 45 -0.39 -9.82 11.69
CA ILE A 45 -1.04 -10.47 12.85
C ILE A 45 -2.57 -10.30 12.79
N ILE A 46 -3.07 -9.08 12.62
CA ILE A 46 -4.53 -8.83 12.58
C ILE A 46 -5.20 -9.59 11.43
N ARG A 47 -4.55 -9.63 10.26
CA ARG A 47 -5.06 -10.32 9.08
C ARG A 47 -5.01 -11.83 9.21
N ASN A 48 -3.83 -12.37 9.52
CA ASN A 48 -3.60 -13.80 9.41
C ASN A 48 -4.00 -14.56 10.68
N ASP A 49 -3.84 -13.98 11.86
CA ASP A 49 -4.29 -14.60 13.11
C ASP A 49 -5.75 -14.24 13.41
N GLY A 50 -6.11 -12.97 13.24
CA GLY A 50 -7.48 -12.48 13.47
C GLY A 50 -8.48 -12.83 12.38
N LYS A 51 -8.02 -13.18 11.17
CA LYS A 51 -8.87 -13.37 9.97
C LYS A 51 -9.70 -12.13 9.62
N ILE A 52 -9.17 -10.95 9.92
CA ILE A 52 -9.81 -9.66 9.70
C ILE A 52 -9.14 -8.95 8.51
N PRO A 53 -9.89 -8.46 7.51
CA PRO A 53 -9.28 -7.72 6.41
C PRO A 53 -8.50 -6.50 6.91
N THR A 54 -7.34 -6.21 6.30
CA THR A 54 -6.51 -5.07 6.71
C THR A 54 -6.03 -4.17 5.57
N ILE A 55 -5.85 -2.88 5.91
CA ILE A 55 -5.09 -1.91 5.13
C ILE A 55 -3.75 -1.67 5.84
N ALA A 56 -2.64 -1.95 5.16
CA ALA A 56 -1.31 -1.61 5.66
C ALA A 56 -0.91 -0.18 5.27
N VAL A 57 -0.31 0.54 6.21
CA VAL A 57 0.27 1.88 6.02
C VAL A 57 1.64 1.97 6.70
N GLY A 58 2.30 3.11 6.57
CA GLY A 58 3.54 3.40 7.32
C GLY A 58 4.81 3.12 6.52
N ASN A 59 5.43 4.20 6.04
CA ASN A 59 6.71 4.14 5.32
C ASN A 59 6.75 3.18 4.13
N ILE A 60 5.67 3.17 3.35
CA ILE A 60 5.51 2.47 2.07
C ILE A 60 5.56 3.53 0.96
N TYR A 61 6.47 3.36 0.01
CA TYR A 61 6.73 4.37 -1.03
C TYR A 61 7.30 3.83 -2.35
N GLU A 62 7.49 2.51 -2.46
CA GLU A 62 7.98 1.86 -3.69
C GLU A 62 6.96 0.80 -4.10
N THR A 63 6.84 0.53 -5.40
CA THR A 63 6.00 -0.54 -5.94
C THR A 63 6.39 -1.90 -5.35
N ASP A 64 7.69 -2.16 -5.16
CA ASP A 64 8.19 -3.38 -4.52
C ASP A 64 7.74 -3.54 -3.06
N HIS A 65 7.60 -2.45 -2.31
CA HIS A 65 7.02 -2.51 -0.97
C HIS A 65 5.57 -2.98 -1.02
N VAL A 66 4.77 -2.38 -1.91
CA VAL A 66 3.35 -2.73 -2.10
C VAL A 66 3.21 -4.20 -2.49
N ASN A 67 3.95 -4.62 -3.53
CA ASN A 67 3.93 -5.99 -4.03
C ASN A 67 4.37 -6.98 -2.95
N SER A 68 5.43 -6.68 -2.19
CA SER A 68 5.92 -7.56 -1.12
C SER A 68 4.95 -7.70 0.05
N ILE A 69 4.07 -6.72 0.29
CA ILE A 69 3.04 -6.80 1.33
C ILE A 69 1.87 -7.66 0.84
N ILE A 70 1.36 -7.36 -0.36
CA ILE A 70 0.20 -8.06 -0.94
C ILE A 70 0.55 -9.51 -1.28
N ALA A 71 1.67 -9.76 -1.96
CA ALA A 71 2.08 -11.12 -2.38
C ALA A 71 2.36 -12.03 -1.18
N ALA A 72 2.82 -11.47 -0.06
CA ALA A 72 3.03 -12.21 1.18
C ALA A 72 1.74 -12.40 2.01
N GLY A 73 0.60 -11.85 1.57
CA GLY A 73 -0.66 -11.91 2.31
C GLY A 73 -0.62 -11.19 3.67
N ARG A 74 0.18 -10.12 3.79
CA ARG A 74 0.33 -9.34 5.04
C ARG A 74 -0.69 -8.21 5.17
N ALA A 75 -1.42 -7.90 4.09
CA ALA A 75 -2.55 -6.99 4.05
C ALA A 75 -3.42 -7.29 2.82
N ASP A 76 -4.67 -6.82 2.84
CA ASP A 76 -5.57 -6.89 1.67
C ASP A 76 -5.47 -5.63 0.82
N LEU A 77 -5.19 -4.49 1.46
CA LEU A 77 -4.93 -3.21 0.80
C LEU A 77 -3.65 -2.56 1.34
N VAL A 78 -3.07 -1.68 0.53
CA VAL A 78 -1.94 -0.84 0.92
C VAL A 78 -2.31 0.61 0.67
N CYS A 79 -2.16 1.46 1.69
CA CYS A 79 -2.41 2.88 1.57
C CYS A 79 -1.10 3.67 1.53
N LEU A 80 -1.01 4.56 0.54
CA LEU A 80 0.14 5.40 0.22
C LEU A 80 -0.24 6.86 0.46
N ALA A 81 0.69 7.64 1.01
CA ALA A 81 0.47 9.06 1.33
C ALA A 81 1.54 9.94 0.69
N ARG A 82 2.76 9.94 1.26
CA ARG A 82 3.87 10.78 0.78
C ARG A 82 4.20 10.61 -0.71
N PRO A 83 4.15 9.40 -1.32
CA PRO A 83 4.32 9.26 -2.77
C PRO A 83 3.30 10.07 -3.57
N HIS A 84 2.01 9.98 -3.23
CA HIS A 84 0.95 10.75 -3.89
C HIS A 84 1.02 12.25 -3.65
N LEU A 85 1.61 12.69 -2.53
CA LEU A 85 1.88 14.12 -2.29
C LEU A 85 3.00 14.66 -3.18
N ALA A 86 4.04 13.84 -3.41
CA ALA A 86 5.15 14.22 -4.29
C ALA A 86 4.77 14.10 -5.77
N ASP A 87 3.95 13.11 -6.11
CA ASP A 87 3.48 12.81 -7.46
C ASP A 87 2.03 12.30 -7.41
N PRO A 88 1.03 13.14 -7.71
CA PRO A 88 -0.37 12.73 -7.73
C PRO A 88 -0.69 11.59 -8.71
N ASN A 89 0.14 11.43 -9.76
CA ASN A 89 -0.01 10.39 -10.78
C ASN A 89 0.81 9.12 -10.45
N TRP A 90 1.36 9.00 -9.24
CA TRP A 90 2.23 7.88 -8.85
C TRP A 90 1.66 6.51 -9.23
N THR A 91 0.36 6.28 -9.03
CA THR A 91 -0.29 5.00 -9.37
C THR A 91 -0.27 4.72 -10.88
N LEU A 92 -0.41 5.74 -11.72
CA LEU A 92 -0.39 5.59 -13.19
C LEU A 92 1.04 5.41 -13.70
N HIS A 93 2.02 6.10 -13.09
CA HIS A 93 3.43 5.86 -13.38
C HIS A 93 3.85 4.43 -12.97
N ALA A 94 3.48 3.98 -11.78
CA ALA A 94 3.69 2.61 -11.32
C ALA A 94 3.03 1.58 -12.26
N ALA A 95 1.83 1.85 -12.76
CA ALA A 95 1.17 0.99 -13.73
C ALA A 95 1.95 0.92 -15.06
N ALA A 96 2.48 2.05 -15.54
CA ALA A 96 3.33 2.09 -16.73
C ALA A 96 4.63 1.31 -16.53
N GLU A 97 5.32 1.52 -15.40
CA GLU A 97 6.55 0.81 -15.00
C GLU A 97 6.35 -0.71 -14.92
N LEU A 98 5.22 -1.15 -14.37
CA LEU A 98 4.87 -2.58 -14.24
C LEU A 98 4.20 -3.16 -15.50
N GLY A 99 3.91 -2.35 -16.51
CA GLY A 99 3.20 -2.78 -17.72
C GLY A 99 1.74 -3.18 -17.47
N TYR A 100 1.12 -2.69 -16.38
CA TYR A 100 -0.26 -2.98 -16.02
C TYR A 100 -1.25 -2.04 -16.73
N GLN A 101 -2.26 -2.59 -17.40
CA GLN A 101 -3.31 -1.83 -18.11
C GLN A 101 -4.73 -2.26 -17.70
N GLY A 102 -4.87 -2.85 -16.50
CA GLY A 102 -6.16 -3.31 -16.01
C GLY A 102 -7.03 -2.19 -15.43
N PRO A 103 -8.23 -2.53 -14.91
CA PRO A 103 -9.21 -1.55 -14.43
C PRO A 103 -8.75 -0.62 -13.30
N GLY A 104 -7.66 -0.95 -12.60
CA GLY A 104 -7.08 -0.10 -11.56
C GLY A 104 -6.24 1.07 -12.08
N ALA A 105 -5.89 1.08 -13.37
CA ALA A 105 -5.08 2.12 -14.01
C ALA A 105 -5.91 2.91 -15.04
N VAL A 106 -6.97 3.58 -14.56
CA VAL A 106 -7.84 4.37 -15.42
C VAL A 106 -7.21 5.73 -15.72
N GLU A 107 -6.83 5.91 -16.97
CA GLU A 107 -6.33 7.19 -17.49
C GLU A 107 -7.48 8.21 -17.64
N GLN A 108 -7.24 9.45 -17.26
CA GLN A 108 -8.15 10.54 -17.57
C GLN A 108 -8.13 10.82 -19.07
N HIS A 109 -9.31 10.92 -19.69
CA HIS A 109 -9.43 11.10 -21.14
C HIS A 109 -8.63 12.30 -21.66
N GLN A 110 -8.55 13.37 -20.88
CA GLN A 110 -7.83 14.60 -21.23
C GLN A 110 -6.31 14.41 -21.34
N TYR A 111 -5.74 13.39 -20.70
CA TYR A 111 -4.29 13.20 -20.58
C TYR A 111 -3.79 11.89 -21.21
N PHE A 112 -4.65 11.17 -21.93
CA PHE A 112 -4.34 9.83 -22.47
C PHE A 112 -3.07 9.79 -23.34
N LEU A 113 -2.78 10.85 -24.12
CA LEU A 113 -1.54 10.91 -24.92
C LEU A 113 -0.28 10.96 -24.04
N GLY A 114 -0.36 11.65 -22.89
CA GLY A 114 0.73 11.71 -21.92
C GLY A 114 0.98 10.35 -21.27
N TYR A 115 -0.07 9.67 -20.83
CA TYR A 115 0.05 8.33 -20.25
C TYR A 115 0.54 7.31 -21.29
N ARG A 116 0.03 7.34 -22.52
CA ARG A 116 0.54 6.50 -23.61
C ARG A 116 2.04 6.69 -23.85
N GLN A 117 2.53 7.93 -23.79
CA GLN A 117 3.97 8.20 -23.90
C GLN A 117 4.74 7.60 -22.72
N ALA A 118 4.23 7.71 -21.49
CA ALA A 118 4.84 7.10 -20.30
C ALA A 118 4.94 5.57 -20.43
N TYR A 119 3.88 4.89 -20.88
CA TYR A 119 3.92 3.45 -21.16
C TYR A 119 4.98 3.07 -22.19
N THR A 120 5.08 3.85 -23.28
CA THR A 120 6.07 3.61 -24.34
C THR A 120 7.51 3.72 -23.82
N LEU A 121 7.79 4.69 -22.94
CA LEU A 121 9.12 4.86 -22.35
C LEU A 121 9.43 3.73 -21.37
N ALA A 122 8.49 3.40 -20.49
CA ALA A 122 8.64 2.32 -19.53
C ALA A 122 8.85 0.95 -20.22
N GLU A 123 8.17 0.70 -21.34
CA GLU A 123 8.38 -0.50 -22.15
C GLU A 123 9.80 -0.59 -22.69
N ARG A 124 10.31 0.49 -23.28
CA ARG A 124 11.71 0.55 -23.78
C ARG A 124 12.72 0.35 -22.66
N GLU A 125 12.49 0.96 -21.50
CA GLU A 125 13.38 0.79 -20.34
C GLU A 125 13.44 -0.67 -19.89
N ARG A 126 12.29 -1.36 -19.83
CA ARG A 126 12.25 -2.80 -19.52
C ARG A 126 12.96 -3.65 -20.58
N GLU A 127 12.77 -3.36 -21.86
CA GLU A 127 13.45 -4.06 -22.95
C GLU A 127 14.97 -3.91 -22.85
N THR A 128 15.47 -2.73 -22.48
CA THR A 128 16.90 -2.49 -22.29
C THR A 128 17.50 -3.10 -21.02
N ALA A 129 16.67 -3.38 -20.02
CA ALA A 129 17.09 -3.98 -18.75
C ALA A 129 17.10 -5.53 -18.78
N SER A 130 16.51 -6.14 -19.80
CA SER A 130 16.48 -7.60 -20.03
C SER A 130 17.64 -8.08 -20.88
#